data_AF-A0A259FA71-F1
#
_entry.id   AF-A0A259FA71-F1
#
_cell.length_a   1.000
_cell.length_b   1.000
_cell.length_c   1.000
_cell.angle_alpha   90.00
_cell.angle_beta   90.00
_cell.angle_gamma   90.00
#
_symmetry.space_group_name_H-M   'P 1'
#
loop_
_entity.id
_entity.type
_entity.pdbx_description
1 polymer ?
#
loop_
_entity_poly.entity_id
_entity_poly.type
_entity_poly.pdbx_seq_one_letter_code
_entity_poly.pdbx_strand_id
1 'polypeptide(L)'
;MPPPEAPAVTQAAQGELAAVNKRVPQLDTAGLLSQLKAQPTTVLIDVRTPAELGLSGHIDAPFFFNLTRGQLEFQIEVAVPDKATPIVVYCGVSQRSPLAADTLIKLGYKNVKNYRDGYFNWQRAGLPVRLLDKAPASFLYDLPQEVIPGVWSAIGATAPGTYVNSGHNNNLSFVITDDGVLVVNAGDNYLLAQSLHEEIKKRTQQPVKYVVLENSQGHAMLGANYWKEQGATIIAHRDTAKQMEATGYDVLAGMRNRARDKAFKTEFVMPDTLYDDKLELKMGSWNLQILHLGPSHSHGDTMVWLPEKKLVIAGDTAFHIRMLPIFEDTDTAKWVETWDTFEALGAEIVIPGHGGPTDMATVRKWTRDYLVHLRAKIAEVVKAGGSLDDAYQVDQSAYLHLHTADELARSNAGRVFRAMEFE
;
A
#
# COMPACT_ATOMS: atom_id res chain seq x y z
N MET A 1 -21.71 17.87 4.65
CA MET A 1 -22.93 17.69 3.83
C MET A 1 -23.83 16.65 4.49
N PRO A 2 -25.16 16.82 4.49
CA PRO A 2 -26.09 15.75 4.87
C PRO A 2 -25.86 14.51 3.98
N PRO A 3 -26.18 13.29 4.45
CA PRO A 3 -26.09 12.11 3.58
C PRO A 3 -26.86 12.38 2.28
N PRO A 4 -26.41 11.88 1.12
CA PRO A 4 -27.32 11.76 0.01
C PRO A 4 -28.54 11.00 0.52
N GLU A 5 -29.72 11.61 0.40
CA GLU A 5 -30.96 10.93 0.75
C GLU A 5 -31.01 9.62 -0.05
N ALA A 6 -31.43 8.55 0.63
CA ALA A 6 -31.59 7.28 -0.05
C ALA A 6 -32.57 7.49 -1.22
N PRO A 7 -32.22 7.09 -2.46
CA PRO A 7 -33.06 7.36 -3.61
C PRO A 7 -34.48 6.84 -3.38
N ALA A 8 -35.46 7.56 -3.91
CA ALA A 8 -36.87 7.21 -3.76
C ALA A 8 -37.12 5.77 -4.22
N VAL A 9 -37.64 4.95 -3.31
CA VAL A 9 -38.03 3.57 -3.56
C VAL A 9 -39.53 3.49 -3.71
N THR A 10 -40.00 2.68 -4.65
CA THR A 10 -41.43 2.40 -4.83
C THR A 10 -42.00 1.74 -3.57
N GLN A 11 -43.31 1.88 -3.34
CA GLN A 11 -43.99 1.25 -2.20
C GLN A 11 -43.80 -0.28 -2.18
N ALA A 12 -43.76 -0.91 -3.36
CA ALA A 12 -43.47 -2.33 -3.50
C ALA A 12 -42.04 -2.67 -3.03
N ALA A 13 -41.04 -1.88 -3.42
CA ALA A 13 -39.65 -2.07 -2.99
C ALA A 13 -39.49 -1.84 -1.49
N GLN A 14 -40.21 -0.88 -0.90
CA GLN A 14 -40.23 -0.67 0.55
C GLN A 14 -40.81 -1.88 1.30
N GLY A 15 -41.91 -2.46 0.79
CA GLY A 15 -42.51 -3.67 1.34
C GLY A 15 -41.55 -4.85 1.34
N GLU A 16 -40.85 -5.08 0.22
CA GLU A 16 -39.87 -6.16 0.11
C GLU A 16 -38.67 -5.93 1.04
N LEU A 17 -38.14 -4.70 1.12
CA LEU A 17 -37.06 -4.36 2.04
C LEU A 17 -37.46 -4.58 3.50
N ALA A 18 -38.68 -4.22 3.88
CA ALA A 18 -39.19 -4.45 5.23
C ALA A 18 -39.31 -5.96 5.54
N ALA A 19 -39.74 -6.77 4.57
CA ALA A 19 -39.80 -8.21 4.71
C ALA A 19 -38.40 -8.84 4.85
N VAL A 20 -37.46 -8.41 4.01
CA VAL A 20 -36.07 -8.87 4.02
C VAL A 20 -35.35 -8.49 5.31
N ASN A 21 -35.52 -7.25 5.80
CA ASN A 21 -34.90 -6.79 7.04
C ASN A 21 -35.34 -7.58 8.28
N LYS A 22 -36.51 -8.24 8.23
CA LYS A 22 -36.96 -9.16 9.30
C LYS A 22 -36.31 -10.54 9.21
N ARG A 23 -35.90 -10.97 8.02
CA ARG A 23 -35.25 -12.28 7.78
C ARG A 23 -33.75 -12.24 7.98
N VAL A 24 -33.11 -11.15 7.57
CA VAL A 24 -31.66 -10.98 7.59
C VAL A 24 -31.22 -10.40 8.93
N PRO A 25 -30.31 -11.05 9.67
CA PRO A 25 -29.71 -10.47 10.88
C PRO A 25 -29.02 -9.14 10.59
N GLN A 26 -29.21 -8.14 11.45
CA GLN A 26 -28.72 -6.78 11.26
C GLN A 26 -27.60 -6.43 12.25
N LEU A 27 -26.61 -5.66 11.79
CA LEU A 27 -25.60 -5.00 12.62
C LEU A 27 -25.69 -3.49 12.41
N ASP A 28 -25.58 -2.74 13.49
CA ASP A 28 -25.21 -1.32 13.44
C ASP A 28 -23.68 -1.16 13.50
N THR A 29 -23.23 0.08 13.54
CA THR A 29 -21.82 0.46 13.53
C THR A 29 -21.05 -0.16 14.70
N ALA A 30 -21.61 -0.11 15.90
CA ALA A 30 -21.02 -0.72 17.09
C ALA A 30 -20.98 -2.25 16.97
N GLY A 31 -22.03 -2.85 16.42
CA GLY A 31 -22.11 -4.27 16.12
C GLY A 31 -21.06 -4.72 15.11
N LEU A 32 -20.83 -3.96 14.04
CA LEU A 32 -19.81 -4.26 13.04
C LEU A 32 -18.39 -4.15 13.63
N LEU A 33 -18.10 -3.10 14.39
CA LEU A 33 -16.80 -2.97 15.09
C LEU A 33 -16.54 -4.14 16.03
N SER A 34 -17.55 -4.53 16.80
CA SER A 34 -17.46 -5.68 17.72
C SER A 34 -17.25 -6.99 16.96
N GLN A 35 -17.93 -7.18 15.84
CA GLN A 35 -17.79 -8.35 14.97
C GLN A 35 -16.37 -8.45 14.39
N LEU A 36 -15.84 -7.36 13.82
CA LEU A 36 -14.49 -7.35 13.23
C LEU A 36 -13.41 -7.58 14.30
N LYS A 37 -13.62 -7.08 15.53
CA LYS A 37 -12.71 -7.33 16.65
C LYS A 37 -12.76 -8.77 17.15
N ALA A 38 -13.96 -9.35 17.27
CA ALA A 38 -14.16 -10.69 17.80
C ALA A 38 -13.86 -11.80 16.77
N GLN A 39 -14.11 -11.53 15.49
CA GLN A 39 -13.89 -12.44 14.38
C GLN A 39 -13.17 -11.69 13.24
N PRO A 40 -11.84 -11.52 13.35
CA PRO A 40 -11.03 -10.82 12.33
C PRO A 40 -11.12 -11.44 10.93
N THR A 41 -11.54 -12.70 10.83
CA THR A 41 -11.78 -13.42 9.57
C THR A 41 -13.15 -13.14 8.94
N THR A 42 -13.94 -12.22 9.50
CA THR A 42 -15.22 -11.84 8.92
C THR A 42 -15.01 -11.19 7.56
N VAL A 43 -15.68 -11.72 6.54
CA VAL A 43 -15.64 -11.16 5.18
C VAL A 43 -16.64 -10.01 5.05
N LEU A 44 -16.17 -8.86 4.59
CA LEU A 44 -16.98 -7.71 4.23
C LEU A 44 -17.26 -7.69 2.73
N ILE A 45 -18.54 -7.73 2.36
CA ILE A 45 -18.99 -7.64 0.97
C ILE A 45 -19.64 -6.29 0.72
N ASP A 46 -19.02 -5.49 -0.12
CA ASP A 46 -19.54 -4.21 -0.58
C ASP A 46 -20.25 -4.38 -1.91
N VAL A 47 -21.57 -4.17 -1.91
CA VAL A 47 -22.40 -4.33 -3.12
C VAL A 47 -22.61 -3.02 -3.89
N ARG A 48 -21.87 -1.96 -3.55
CA ARG A 48 -21.78 -0.73 -4.35
C ARG A 48 -21.03 -0.97 -5.65
N THR A 49 -21.19 -0.06 -6.60
CA THR A 49 -20.48 -0.09 -7.89
C THR A 49 -19.01 0.31 -7.73
N PRO A 50 -18.09 -0.18 -8.60
CA PRO A 50 -16.70 0.26 -8.58
C PRO A 50 -16.52 1.77 -8.68
N ALA A 51 -17.43 2.47 -9.39
CA ALA A 51 -17.42 3.93 -9.46
C ALA A 51 -17.71 4.59 -8.10
N GLU A 52 -18.65 4.06 -7.31
CA GLU A 52 -18.92 4.55 -5.95
C GLU A 52 -17.71 4.33 -5.02
N LEU A 53 -17.02 3.19 -5.15
CA LEU A 53 -15.79 2.92 -4.38
C LEU A 53 -14.66 3.84 -4.82
N GLY A 54 -14.53 4.11 -6.12
CA GLY A 54 -13.54 5.05 -6.65
C GLY A 54 -13.70 6.45 -6.06
N LEU A 55 -14.95 6.90 -5.87
CA LEU A 55 -15.24 8.22 -5.33
C LEU A 55 -15.09 8.33 -3.81
N SER A 56 -15.36 7.26 -3.08
CA SER A 56 -15.57 7.36 -1.64
C SER A 56 -14.76 6.38 -0.81
N GLY A 57 -14.09 5.40 -1.41
CA GLY A 57 -13.43 4.28 -0.75
C GLY A 57 -14.40 3.19 -0.29
N HIS A 58 -13.90 2.27 0.53
CA HIS A 58 -14.66 1.19 1.16
C HIS A 58 -14.31 1.06 2.65
N ILE A 59 -15.11 0.32 3.42
CA ILE A 59 -14.80 0.04 4.82
C ILE A 59 -13.47 -0.70 4.87
N ASP A 60 -12.53 -0.22 5.68
CA ASP A 60 -11.24 -0.87 5.83
C ASP A 60 -11.40 -2.18 6.61
N ALA A 61 -11.00 -3.28 5.97
CA ALA A 61 -11.13 -4.61 6.52
C ALA A 61 -10.09 -5.56 5.90
N PRO A 62 -9.61 -6.57 6.66
CA PRO A 62 -8.66 -7.55 6.14
C PRO A 62 -9.24 -8.40 5.01
N PHE A 63 -10.50 -8.82 5.13
CA PHE A 63 -11.19 -9.65 4.14
C PHE A 63 -12.31 -8.86 3.49
N PHE A 64 -12.04 -8.32 2.31
CA PHE A 64 -12.95 -7.42 1.60
C PHE A 64 -13.16 -7.88 0.15
N PHE A 65 -14.41 -7.88 -0.30
CA PHE A 65 -14.74 -8.06 -1.72
C PHE A 65 -15.77 -7.04 -2.19
N ASN A 66 -15.51 -6.41 -3.35
CA ASN A 66 -16.51 -5.63 -4.05
C ASN A 66 -17.28 -6.53 -5.04
N LEU A 67 -18.41 -7.07 -4.60
CA LEU A 67 -19.32 -7.85 -5.44
C LEU A 67 -20.58 -7.05 -5.68
N THR A 68 -20.67 -6.37 -6.82
CA THR A 68 -21.84 -5.55 -7.13
C THR A 68 -23.13 -6.38 -7.06
N ARG A 69 -24.25 -5.75 -6.70
CA ARG A 69 -25.54 -6.47 -6.55
C ARG A 69 -25.88 -7.37 -7.75
N GLY A 70 -25.54 -6.96 -8.97
CA GLY A 70 -25.83 -7.73 -10.20
C GLY A 70 -24.83 -8.85 -10.52
N GLN A 71 -23.70 -8.94 -9.81
CA GLN A 71 -22.66 -9.95 -10.00
C GLN A 71 -22.60 -10.97 -8.86
N LEU A 72 -23.31 -10.71 -7.76
CA LEU A 72 -23.19 -11.43 -6.51
C LEU A 72 -23.37 -12.95 -6.69
N GLU A 73 -24.46 -13.37 -7.32
CA GLU A 73 -24.81 -14.78 -7.52
C GLU A 73 -23.78 -15.53 -8.37
N PHE A 74 -23.05 -14.82 -9.24
CA PHE A 74 -22.10 -15.41 -10.17
C PHE A 74 -20.67 -15.49 -9.61
N GLN A 75 -20.34 -14.66 -8.62
CA GLN A 75 -18.97 -14.49 -8.14
C GLN A 75 -18.78 -14.88 -6.68
N ILE A 76 -19.85 -15.01 -5.89
CA ILE A 76 -19.71 -15.23 -4.45
C ILE A 76 -18.96 -16.53 -4.13
N GLU A 77 -19.21 -17.64 -4.81
CA GLU A 77 -18.52 -18.91 -4.51
C GLU A 77 -17.05 -18.90 -4.93
N VAL A 78 -16.65 -17.99 -5.82
CA VAL A 78 -15.24 -17.74 -6.15
C VAL A 78 -14.57 -16.92 -5.05
N ALA A 79 -15.26 -15.88 -4.55
CA ALA A 79 -14.73 -14.99 -3.52
C ALA A 79 -14.72 -15.62 -2.12
N VAL A 80 -15.77 -16.36 -1.77
CA VAL A 80 -15.97 -16.97 -0.45
C VAL A 80 -16.44 -18.41 -0.62
N PRO A 81 -15.56 -19.38 -0.93
CA PRO A 81 -15.96 -20.76 -1.22
C PRO A 81 -16.62 -21.48 -0.02
N ASP A 82 -16.19 -21.16 1.21
CA ASP A 82 -16.75 -21.76 2.42
C ASP A 82 -18.03 -21.04 2.87
N LYS A 83 -19.16 -21.75 2.78
CA LYS A 83 -20.49 -21.26 3.19
C LYS A 83 -20.67 -21.08 4.70
N ALA A 84 -19.73 -21.57 5.52
CA ALA A 84 -19.68 -21.30 6.95
C ALA A 84 -18.98 -19.97 7.30
N THR A 85 -18.30 -19.33 6.33
CA THR A 85 -17.58 -18.07 6.57
C THR A 85 -18.52 -16.98 7.11
N PRO A 86 -18.16 -16.26 8.18
CA PRO A 86 -18.90 -15.08 8.63
C PRO A 86 -18.85 -13.98 7.58
N ILE A 87 -20.02 -13.53 7.10
CA ILE A 87 -20.15 -12.50 6.07
C ILE A 87 -20.96 -11.33 6.61
N VAL A 88 -20.46 -10.11 6.43
CA VAL A 88 -21.23 -8.88 6.58
C VAL A 88 -21.36 -8.19 5.24
N VAL A 89 -22.59 -7.95 4.80
CA VAL A 89 -22.90 -7.27 3.55
C VAL A 89 -23.28 -5.82 3.83
N TYR A 90 -22.79 -4.89 3.01
CA TYR A 90 -23.16 -3.48 3.12
C TYR A 90 -23.22 -2.78 1.77
N CYS A 91 -23.89 -1.63 1.75
CA CYS A 91 -23.87 -0.69 0.63
C CYS A 91 -23.88 0.76 1.16
N GLY A 92 -24.08 1.75 0.28
CA GLY A 92 -24.08 3.18 0.64
C GLY A 92 -25.01 3.53 1.81
N VAL A 93 -26.30 3.18 1.68
CA VAL A 93 -27.40 3.58 2.59
C VAL A 93 -28.31 2.39 2.96
N SER A 94 -27.77 1.16 2.97
CA SER A 94 -28.49 -0.09 3.27
C SER A 94 -29.80 -0.37 2.48
N GLN A 95 -29.91 0.09 1.23
CA GLN A 95 -31.01 -0.31 0.33
C GLN A 95 -30.71 -1.57 -0.49
N ARG A 96 -29.46 -1.74 -0.95
CA ARG A 96 -29.06 -2.91 -1.77
C ARG A 96 -28.61 -4.09 -0.91
N SER A 97 -27.94 -3.80 0.21
CA SER A 97 -27.28 -4.82 1.02
C SER A 97 -28.22 -5.80 1.73
N PRO A 98 -29.44 -5.43 2.19
CA PRO A 98 -30.35 -6.43 2.73
C PRO A 98 -30.77 -7.47 1.69
N LEU A 99 -31.05 -7.03 0.45
CA LEU A 99 -31.43 -7.92 -0.65
C LEU A 99 -30.28 -8.86 -1.02
N ALA A 100 -29.06 -8.34 -1.05
CA ALA A 100 -27.86 -9.14 -1.27
C ALA A 100 -27.64 -10.17 -0.16
N ALA A 101 -27.76 -9.77 1.10
CA ALA A 101 -27.65 -10.70 2.23
C ALA A 101 -28.72 -11.81 2.19
N ASP A 102 -29.97 -11.49 1.83
CA ASP A 102 -31.04 -12.48 1.64
C ASP A 102 -30.74 -13.45 0.49
N THR A 103 -30.17 -12.96 -0.62
CA THR A 103 -29.65 -13.82 -1.69
C THR A 103 -28.59 -14.79 -1.15
N LEU A 104 -27.61 -14.32 -0.38
CA LEU A 104 -26.54 -15.18 0.15
C LEU A 104 -27.09 -16.28 1.06
N ILE A 105 -28.05 -15.95 1.93
CA ILE A 105 -28.73 -16.93 2.77
C ILE A 105 -29.44 -17.98 1.91
N LYS A 106 -30.14 -17.56 0.83
CA LYS A 106 -30.80 -18.47 -0.12
C LYS A 106 -29.81 -19.37 -0.88
N LEU A 107 -28.59 -18.89 -1.12
CA LEU A 107 -27.50 -19.67 -1.71
C LEU A 107 -26.81 -20.62 -0.71
N GLY A 108 -27.23 -20.61 0.56
CA GLY A 108 -26.79 -21.55 1.59
C GLY A 108 -25.68 -21.04 2.52
N TYR A 109 -25.33 -19.75 2.46
CA TYR A 109 -24.40 -19.15 3.41
C TYR A 109 -25.05 -19.04 4.79
N LYS A 110 -24.38 -19.56 5.82
CA LYS A 110 -24.97 -19.76 7.16
C LYS A 110 -24.85 -18.55 8.07
N ASN A 111 -23.79 -17.76 7.90
CA ASN A 111 -23.39 -16.72 8.84
C ASN A 111 -23.42 -15.32 8.19
N VAL A 112 -24.55 -14.95 7.58
CA VAL A 112 -24.71 -13.68 6.86
C VAL A 112 -25.41 -12.65 7.73
N LYS A 113 -24.85 -11.44 7.82
CA LYS A 113 -25.46 -10.27 8.46
C LYS A 113 -25.46 -9.08 7.49
N ASN A 114 -26.42 -8.18 7.63
CA ASN A 114 -26.43 -6.89 6.94
C ASN A 114 -25.94 -5.78 7.86
N TYR A 115 -25.05 -4.92 7.38
CA TYR A 115 -24.69 -3.68 8.07
C TYR A 115 -25.69 -2.57 7.70
N ARG A 116 -26.59 -2.24 8.65
CA ARG A 116 -27.78 -1.43 8.40
C ARG A 116 -27.52 0.08 8.32
N ASP A 117 -26.46 0.57 8.96
CA ASP A 117 -26.18 2.01 8.97
C ASP A 117 -25.58 2.45 7.63
N GLY A 118 -24.96 1.53 6.88
CA GLY A 118 -24.40 1.79 5.56
C GLY A 118 -23.07 2.55 5.59
N TYR A 119 -22.43 2.56 4.43
CA TYR A 119 -21.09 3.12 4.24
C TYR A 119 -20.99 4.60 4.64
N PHE A 120 -21.95 5.43 4.24
CA PHE A 120 -21.84 6.87 4.48
C PHE A 120 -21.95 7.25 5.96
N ASN A 121 -22.63 6.43 6.77
CA ASN A 121 -22.64 6.61 8.22
C ASN A 121 -21.33 6.14 8.87
N TRP A 122 -20.75 5.04 8.37
CA TRP A 122 -19.40 4.60 8.77
C TRP A 122 -18.36 5.70 8.52
N GLN A 123 -18.35 6.25 7.31
CA GLN A 123 -17.43 7.31 6.91
C GLN A 123 -17.62 8.57 7.76
N ARG A 124 -18.87 8.99 8.02
CA ARG A 124 -19.15 10.18 8.85
C ARG A 124 -18.72 10.00 10.30
N ALA A 125 -18.76 8.77 10.81
CA ALA A 125 -18.27 8.46 12.14
C ALA A 125 -16.73 8.54 12.26
N GLY A 126 -16.02 8.85 11.17
CA GLY A 126 -14.55 8.93 11.15
C GLY A 126 -13.88 7.56 11.30
N LEU A 127 -14.62 6.49 11.01
CA LEU A 127 -14.10 5.12 11.13
C LEU A 127 -13.22 4.76 9.93
N PRO A 128 -12.29 3.79 10.09
CA PRO A 128 -11.32 3.45 9.04
C PRO A 128 -11.96 3.11 7.70
N VAL A 129 -11.50 3.78 6.64
CA VAL A 129 -11.88 3.53 5.25
C VAL A 129 -10.63 3.38 4.40
N ARG A 130 -10.66 2.46 3.43
CA ARG A 130 -9.63 2.32 2.41
C ARG A 130 -10.09 3.07 1.17
N LEU A 131 -9.42 4.17 0.87
CA LEU A 131 -9.68 5.00 -0.32
C LEU A 131 -8.98 4.37 -1.53
N LEU A 132 -9.63 4.38 -2.70
CA LEU A 132 -9.01 3.91 -3.95
C LEU A 132 -8.19 5.01 -4.64
N ASP A 133 -8.55 6.27 -4.39
CA ASP A 133 -7.84 7.48 -4.75
C ASP A 133 -8.29 8.59 -3.79
N LYS A 134 -7.36 9.24 -3.10
CA LYS A 134 -7.64 10.35 -2.17
C LYS A 134 -7.53 11.71 -2.86
N ALA A 135 -6.91 11.78 -4.03
CA ALA A 135 -6.73 13.00 -4.79
C ALA A 135 -7.19 12.80 -6.26
N PRO A 136 -8.50 12.60 -6.50
CA PRO A 136 -9.05 12.23 -7.81
C PRO A 136 -8.87 13.29 -8.92
N ALA A 137 -8.42 14.49 -8.56
CA ALA A 137 -8.06 15.56 -9.50
C ALA A 137 -6.55 15.58 -9.84
N SER A 138 -5.80 14.58 -9.41
CA SER A 138 -4.36 14.44 -9.57
C SER A 138 -4.00 13.01 -9.99
N PHE A 139 -2.79 12.80 -10.54
CA PHE A 139 -2.25 11.44 -10.66
C PHE A 139 -1.75 10.89 -9.34
N LEU A 140 -1.50 11.76 -8.35
CA LEU A 140 -1.18 11.34 -6.99
C LEU A 140 -2.39 10.65 -6.36
N TYR A 141 -2.19 9.47 -5.78
CA TYR A 141 -3.15 8.86 -4.87
C TYR A 141 -3.50 9.73 -3.63
N ASP A 142 -2.53 10.40 -2.99
CA ASP A 142 -2.76 11.33 -1.86
C ASP A 142 -1.95 12.61 -2.10
N LEU A 143 -2.47 13.76 -1.68
CA LEU A 143 -1.74 15.03 -1.80
C LEU A 143 -0.61 15.08 -0.76
N PRO A 144 0.49 15.81 -1.03
CA PRO A 144 1.60 15.88 -0.09
C PRO A 144 1.19 16.57 1.22
N GLN A 145 1.50 15.92 2.33
CA GLN A 145 1.32 16.43 3.69
C GLN A 145 2.70 16.78 4.28
N GLU A 146 2.76 17.88 5.04
CA GLU A 146 3.98 18.24 5.75
C GLU A 146 4.13 17.33 6.97
N VAL A 147 5.22 16.56 7.00
CA VAL A 147 5.53 15.62 8.10
C VAL A 147 6.18 16.38 9.25
N ILE A 148 7.17 17.20 8.91
CA ILE A 148 7.80 18.20 9.78
C ILE A 148 8.13 19.42 8.92
N PRO A 149 8.42 20.61 9.50
CA PRO A 149 8.74 21.80 8.72
C PRO A 149 9.78 21.54 7.62
N GLY A 150 9.40 21.73 6.36
CA GLY A 150 10.24 21.54 5.18
C GLY A 150 10.31 20.11 4.64
N VAL A 151 9.80 19.08 5.34
CA VAL A 151 9.76 17.69 4.86
C VAL A 151 8.32 17.27 4.59
N TRP A 152 8.07 16.85 3.37
CA TRP A 152 6.72 16.53 2.87
C TRP A 152 6.69 15.12 2.29
N SER A 153 5.52 14.49 2.34
CA SER A 153 5.32 13.22 1.65
C SER A 153 3.92 13.13 1.07
N ALA A 154 3.84 12.76 -0.21
CA ALA A 154 2.63 12.20 -0.81
C ALA A 154 2.62 10.71 -0.49
N ILE A 155 1.58 10.25 0.21
CA ILE A 155 1.50 8.85 0.65
C ILE A 155 0.86 8.01 -0.44
N GLY A 156 1.55 6.95 -0.87
CA GLY A 156 1.04 6.04 -1.88
C GLY A 156 -0.10 5.17 -1.38
N ALA A 157 -0.85 4.58 -2.31
CA ALA A 157 -1.81 3.55 -1.99
C ALA A 157 -1.08 2.35 -1.36
N THR A 158 -1.52 1.91 -0.18
CA THR A 158 -1.05 0.67 0.46
C THR A 158 -1.65 -0.57 -0.23
N ALA A 159 -1.41 -0.68 -1.53
CA ALA A 159 -1.95 -1.66 -2.46
C ALA A 159 -0.96 -1.82 -3.63
N PRO A 160 -1.15 -2.78 -4.54
CA PRO A 160 -0.37 -2.81 -5.77
C PRO A 160 -0.54 -1.54 -6.60
N GLY A 161 0.47 -1.23 -7.42
CA GLY A 161 0.32 -0.23 -8.47
C GLY A 161 -0.77 -0.68 -9.44
N THR A 162 -1.71 0.21 -9.77
CA THR A 162 -2.82 -0.03 -10.70
C THR A 162 -2.98 1.13 -11.67
N TYR A 163 -3.89 1.00 -12.63
CA TYR A 163 -4.32 2.13 -13.45
C TYR A 163 -4.98 3.24 -12.60
N VAL A 164 -5.81 2.86 -11.63
CA VAL A 164 -6.62 3.79 -10.82
C VAL A 164 -5.71 4.70 -10.00
N ASN A 165 -4.81 4.12 -9.20
CA ASN A 165 -3.86 4.89 -8.38
C ASN A 165 -2.67 5.46 -9.17
N SER A 166 -2.67 5.38 -10.50
CA SER A 166 -1.58 5.82 -11.38
C SER A 166 -0.22 5.18 -11.08
N GLY A 167 -0.19 4.02 -10.42
CA GLY A 167 1.04 3.42 -9.91
C GLY A 167 1.62 4.11 -8.68
N HIS A 168 0.98 5.14 -8.11
CA HIS A 168 1.38 5.77 -6.87
C HIS A 168 1.06 4.86 -5.69
N ASN A 169 1.92 3.87 -5.47
CA ASN A 169 1.80 2.95 -4.35
C ASN A 169 2.91 3.10 -3.31
N ASN A 170 4.09 3.61 -3.67
CA ASN A 170 5.13 4.01 -2.70
C ASN A 170 4.97 5.48 -2.27
N ASN A 171 5.76 5.90 -1.31
CA ASN A 171 5.80 7.28 -0.87
C ASN A 171 6.69 8.13 -1.78
N LEU A 172 6.14 9.27 -2.22
CA LEU A 172 6.88 10.30 -2.95
C LEU A 172 7.14 11.46 -2.00
N SER A 173 8.35 11.51 -1.45
CA SER A 173 8.74 12.51 -0.44
C SER A 173 9.58 13.61 -1.05
N PHE A 174 9.56 14.80 -0.43
CA PHE A 174 10.46 15.87 -0.81
C PHE A 174 10.85 16.75 0.38
N VAL A 175 12.06 17.29 0.31
CA VAL A 175 12.63 18.18 1.32
C VAL A 175 12.87 19.54 0.67
N ILE A 176 12.16 20.55 1.14
CA ILE A 176 12.37 21.96 0.77
C ILE A 176 13.44 22.53 1.71
N THR A 177 14.60 22.84 1.14
CA THR A 177 15.73 23.45 1.87
C THR A 177 15.85 24.93 1.53
N ASP A 178 16.85 25.63 2.04
CA ASP A 178 17.19 26.99 1.61
C ASP A 178 18.01 27.04 0.31
N ASP A 179 18.41 25.88 -0.25
CA ASP A 179 19.20 25.76 -1.47
C ASP A 179 18.62 24.73 -2.47
N GLY A 180 17.30 24.71 -2.64
CA GLY A 180 16.62 23.82 -3.57
C GLY A 180 15.78 22.75 -2.91
N VAL A 181 15.20 21.88 -3.74
CA VAL A 181 14.39 20.75 -3.31
C VAL A 181 15.09 19.43 -3.64
N LEU A 182 15.13 18.52 -2.67
CA LEU A 182 15.47 17.11 -2.84
C LEU A 182 14.15 16.32 -2.93
N VAL A 183 13.98 15.50 -3.96
CA VAL A 183 12.87 14.55 -4.07
C VAL A 183 13.40 13.14 -3.79
N VAL A 184 12.62 12.32 -3.09
CA VAL A 184 12.87 10.89 -2.92
C VAL A 184 11.77 10.14 -3.67
N ASN A 185 12.21 9.26 -4.57
CA ASN A 185 11.45 8.55 -5.57
C ASN A 185 10.92 9.44 -6.71
N ALA A 186 11.19 9.01 -7.94
CA ALA A 186 10.80 9.71 -9.15
C ALA A 186 9.33 9.48 -9.54
N GLY A 187 8.67 8.46 -8.96
CA GLY A 187 7.33 8.04 -9.32
C GLY A 187 7.30 6.96 -10.41
N ASP A 188 6.13 6.34 -10.56
CA ASP A 188 5.88 5.23 -11.50
C ASP A 188 5.84 5.64 -12.98
N ASN A 189 5.61 6.91 -13.27
CA ASN A 189 5.49 7.41 -14.63
C ASN A 189 5.66 8.93 -14.69
N TYR A 190 5.80 9.45 -15.91
CA TYR A 190 5.99 10.87 -16.20
C TYR A 190 4.88 11.76 -15.63
N LEU A 191 3.62 11.36 -15.78
CA LEU A 191 2.46 12.17 -15.36
C LEU A 191 2.35 12.24 -13.83
N LEU A 192 2.69 11.15 -13.14
CA LEU A 192 2.77 11.11 -11.69
C LEU A 192 3.91 12.01 -11.17
N ALA A 193 5.10 11.92 -11.76
CA ALA A 193 6.24 12.80 -11.47
C ALA A 193 5.88 14.28 -11.66
N GLN A 194 5.23 14.59 -12.78
CA GLN A 194 4.73 15.94 -13.08
C GLN A 194 3.74 16.43 -12.02
N SER A 195 2.79 15.58 -11.63
CA SER A 195 1.78 15.92 -10.63
C SER A 195 2.41 16.22 -9.26
N LEU A 196 3.44 15.48 -8.86
CA LEU A 196 4.21 15.79 -7.65
C LEU A 196 4.91 17.15 -7.77
N HIS A 197 5.55 17.44 -8.90
CA HIS A 197 6.25 18.70 -9.10
C HIS A 197 5.29 19.91 -9.10
N GLU A 198 4.08 19.76 -9.64
CA GLU A 198 3.04 20.79 -9.54
C GLU A 198 2.67 21.10 -8.08
N GLU A 199 2.64 20.09 -7.21
CA GLU A 199 2.46 20.29 -5.77
C GLU A 199 3.67 20.96 -5.10
N ILE A 200 4.90 20.63 -5.51
CA ILE A 200 6.12 21.30 -5.03
C ILE A 200 6.09 22.79 -5.40
N LYS A 201 5.74 23.15 -6.64
CA LYS A 201 5.66 24.54 -7.13
C LYS A 201 4.65 25.40 -6.39
N LYS A 202 3.60 24.79 -5.82
CA LYS A 202 2.62 25.49 -4.96
C LYS A 202 3.21 25.88 -3.60
N ARG A 203 4.31 25.25 -3.17
CA ARG A 203 4.93 25.39 -1.85
C ARG A 203 6.25 26.16 -1.89
N THR A 204 7.00 26.11 -2.99
CA THR A 204 8.26 26.83 -3.16
C THR A 204 8.50 27.24 -4.62
N GLN A 205 9.31 28.27 -4.82
CA GLN A 205 9.83 28.70 -6.13
C GLN A 205 11.21 28.12 -6.44
N GLN A 206 11.82 27.42 -5.49
CA GLN A 206 13.14 26.83 -5.69
C GLN A 206 13.09 25.64 -6.65
N PRO A 207 14.16 25.40 -7.43
CA PRO A 207 14.21 24.25 -8.32
C PRO A 207 14.38 22.94 -7.54
N VAL A 208 13.86 21.86 -8.11
CA VAL A 208 14.25 20.50 -7.72
C VAL A 208 15.65 20.25 -8.26
N LYS A 209 16.64 20.12 -7.35
CA LYS A 209 18.04 19.91 -7.73
C LYS A 209 18.37 18.43 -7.88
N TYR A 210 17.76 17.60 -7.03
CA TYR A 210 18.13 16.20 -6.88
C TYR A 210 16.90 15.33 -6.74
N VAL A 211 16.94 14.15 -7.35
CA VAL A 211 15.97 13.07 -7.14
C VAL A 211 16.73 11.80 -6.76
N VAL A 212 16.46 11.27 -5.57
CA VAL A 212 17.08 10.06 -5.05
C VAL A 212 16.13 8.89 -5.29
N LEU A 213 16.61 7.84 -5.95
CA LEU A 213 15.84 6.62 -6.16
C LEU A 213 16.08 5.66 -4.99
N GLU A 214 15.03 5.20 -4.33
CA GLU A 214 15.17 4.25 -3.22
C GLU A 214 15.70 2.89 -3.70
N ASN A 215 15.19 2.40 -4.84
CA ASN A 215 15.58 1.15 -5.49
C ASN A 215 15.22 1.17 -6.99
N SER A 216 15.32 0.03 -7.67
CA SER A 216 15.07 -0.10 -9.11
C SER A 216 13.63 -0.47 -9.47
N GLN A 217 12.67 -0.41 -8.52
CA GLN A 217 11.28 -0.72 -8.82
C GLN A 217 10.60 0.40 -9.64
N GLY A 218 9.60 0.01 -10.42
CA GLY A 218 8.92 0.92 -11.34
C GLY A 218 8.41 2.20 -10.69
N HIS A 219 7.76 2.07 -9.51
CA HIS A 219 7.22 3.20 -8.75
C HIS A 219 8.29 4.18 -8.22
N ALA A 220 9.55 3.75 -8.14
CA ALA A 220 10.65 4.54 -7.66
C ALA A 220 11.37 5.24 -8.82
N MET A 221 11.57 4.57 -9.96
CA MET A 221 12.49 5.03 -11.00
C MET A 221 11.86 5.55 -12.31
N LEU A 222 10.66 5.12 -12.69
CA LEU A 222 10.21 5.30 -14.08
C LEU A 222 9.83 6.74 -14.43
N GLY A 223 9.48 7.56 -13.44
CA GLY A 223 9.26 9.01 -13.62
C GLY A 223 10.56 9.82 -13.77
N ALA A 224 11.74 9.20 -13.70
CA ALA A 224 13.01 9.92 -13.68
C ALA A 224 13.25 10.77 -14.93
N ASN A 225 12.70 10.39 -16.09
CA ASN A 225 12.86 11.16 -17.33
C ASN A 225 12.19 12.54 -17.25
N TYR A 226 11.04 12.64 -16.56
CA TYR A 226 10.41 13.94 -16.27
C TYR A 226 11.37 14.85 -15.49
N TRP A 227 11.96 14.33 -14.41
CA TRP A 227 12.82 15.11 -13.53
C TRP A 227 14.10 15.58 -14.23
N LYS A 228 14.68 14.75 -15.10
CA LYS A 228 15.80 15.17 -15.95
C LYS A 228 15.43 16.33 -16.88
N GLU A 229 14.24 16.32 -17.48
CA GLU A 229 13.74 17.44 -18.29
C GLU A 229 13.59 18.73 -17.47
N GLN A 230 13.37 18.62 -16.16
CA GLN A 230 13.34 19.77 -15.24
C GLN A 230 14.73 20.22 -14.76
N GLY A 231 15.80 19.53 -15.19
CA GLY A 231 17.19 19.83 -14.82
C GLY A 231 17.65 19.23 -13.49
N ALA A 232 16.88 18.30 -12.90
CA ALA A 232 17.29 17.63 -11.68
C ALA A 232 18.32 16.52 -11.96
N THR A 233 19.28 16.35 -11.04
CA THR A 233 20.25 15.24 -11.06
C THR A 233 19.63 14.00 -10.40
N ILE A 234 19.62 12.87 -11.11
CA ILE A 234 19.12 11.60 -10.58
C ILE A 234 20.25 10.87 -9.86
N ILE A 235 20.03 10.50 -8.59
CA ILE A 235 20.98 9.80 -7.73
C ILE A 235 20.44 8.40 -7.41
N ALA A 236 21.27 7.37 -7.52
CA ALA A 236 20.92 6.02 -7.08
C ALA A 236 22.15 5.25 -6.57
N HIS A 237 21.91 4.21 -5.77
CA HIS A 237 22.96 3.27 -5.39
C HIS A 237 23.52 2.53 -6.61
N ARG A 238 24.80 2.12 -6.56
CA ARG A 238 25.44 1.39 -7.67
C ARG A 238 24.72 0.10 -8.02
N ASP A 239 24.31 -0.69 -7.03
CA ASP A 239 23.57 -1.94 -7.28
C ASP A 239 22.16 -1.70 -7.81
N THR A 240 21.52 -0.61 -7.38
CA THR A 240 20.24 -0.17 -7.96
C THR A 240 20.44 0.16 -9.44
N ALA A 241 21.47 0.91 -9.81
CA ALA A 241 21.76 1.22 -11.21
C ALA A 241 22.08 -0.05 -12.02
N LYS A 242 22.83 -1.00 -11.46
CA LYS A 242 23.09 -2.30 -12.12
C LYS A 242 21.80 -3.07 -12.39
N GLN A 243 20.86 -3.09 -11.45
CA GLN A 243 19.56 -3.73 -11.64
C GLN A 243 18.71 -2.98 -12.66
N MET A 244 18.70 -1.65 -12.63
CA MET A 244 18.05 -0.81 -13.64
C MET A 244 18.58 -1.10 -15.05
N GLU A 245 19.89 -1.23 -15.22
CA GLU A 245 20.50 -1.58 -16.52
C GLU A 245 20.03 -2.95 -17.02
N ALA A 246 19.93 -3.93 -16.11
CA ALA A 246 19.51 -5.29 -16.44
C ALA A 246 18.01 -5.41 -16.78
N THR A 247 17.13 -4.69 -16.06
CA THR A 247 15.68 -4.94 -16.11
C THR A 247 14.82 -3.72 -16.46
N GLY A 248 15.41 -2.54 -16.64
CA GLY A 248 14.68 -1.28 -16.75
C GLY A 248 13.65 -1.23 -17.88
N TYR A 249 13.99 -1.80 -19.04
CA TYR A 249 13.06 -1.87 -20.19
C TYR A 249 11.90 -2.83 -19.96
N ASP A 250 12.12 -3.95 -19.26
CA ASP A 250 11.05 -4.90 -18.92
C ASP A 250 10.10 -4.29 -17.89
N VAL A 251 10.65 -3.59 -16.90
CA VAL A 251 9.86 -2.83 -15.91
C VAL A 251 9.03 -1.74 -16.60
N LEU A 252 9.61 -1.01 -17.56
CA LEU A 252 8.90 -0.02 -18.37
C LEU A 252 7.76 -0.66 -19.20
N ALA A 253 8.01 -1.82 -19.82
CA ALA A 253 7.00 -2.54 -20.60
C ALA A 253 5.82 -2.99 -19.71
N GLY A 254 6.12 -3.53 -18.51
CA GLY A 254 5.11 -3.88 -17.51
C GLY A 254 4.27 -2.68 -17.07
N MET A 255 4.91 -1.54 -16.80
CA MET A 255 4.22 -0.30 -16.47
C MET A 255 3.32 0.17 -17.62
N ARG A 256 3.80 0.18 -18.87
CA ARG A 256 3.00 0.60 -20.05
C ARG A 256 1.73 -0.24 -20.20
N ASN A 257 1.81 -1.54 -19.98
CA ASN A 257 0.65 -2.43 -20.03
C ASN A 257 -0.38 -2.11 -18.94
N ARG A 258 0.09 -1.82 -17.73
CA ARG A 258 -0.77 -1.46 -16.58
C ARG A 258 -1.36 -0.06 -16.70
N ALA A 259 -0.54 0.93 -17.02
CA ALA A 259 -0.86 2.36 -16.96
C ALA A 259 -1.55 2.87 -18.24
N ARG A 260 -1.39 2.18 -19.38
CA ARG A 260 -2.04 2.51 -20.66
C ARG A 260 -1.75 3.96 -21.07
N ASP A 261 -2.77 4.78 -21.24
CA ASP A 261 -2.66 6.20 -21.55
C ASP A 261 -1.93 7.00 -20.45
N LYS A 262 -1.94 6.55 -19.20
CA LYS A 262 -1.14 7.16 -18.13
C LYS A 262 0.37 6.95 -18.30
N ALA A 263 0.81 6.09 -19.21
CA ALA A 263 2.22 5.92 -19.54
C ALA A 263 2.77 7.01 -20.49
N PHE A 264 1.94 7.98 -20.90
CA PHE A 264 2.33 9.07 -21.80
C PHE A 264 3.67 9.70 -21.41
N LYS A 265 4.57 9.83 -22.40
CA LYS A 265 5.95 10.36 -22.26
C LYS A 265 6.88 9.62 -21.31
N THR A 266 6.46 8.50 -20.73
CA THR A 266 7.33 7.77 -19.79
C THR A 266 8.37 6.98 -20.56
N GLU A 267 9.63 7.30 -20.32
CA GLU A 267 10.79 6.65 -20.92
C GLU A 267 11.77 6.24 -19.83
N PHE A 268 12.43 5.11 -20.02
CA PHE A 268 13.46 4.65 -19.10
C PHE A 268 14.75 5.46 -19.27
N VAL A 269 15.31 5.93 -18.15
CA VAL A 269 16.59 6.66 -18.10
C VAL A 269 17.43 6.17 -16.92
N MET A 270 18.75 6.13 -17.12
CA MET A 270 19.71 5.77 -16.07
C MET A 270 19.99 6.93 -15.11
N PRO A 271 20.40 6.67 -13.85
CA PRO A 271 20.83 7.71 -12.91
C PRO A 271 22.05 8.49 -13.41
N ASP A 272 22.19 9.76 -13.00
CA ASP A 272 23.32 10.62 -13.36
C ASP A 272 24.49 10.50 -12.38
N THR A 273 24.18 10.25 -11.10
CA THR A 273 25.15 10.11 -10.02
C THR A 273 24.93 8.78 -9.31
N LEU A 274 26.02 8.04 -9.14
CA LEU A 274 26.03 6.80 -8.37
C LEU A 274 26.78 7.00 -7.07
N TYR A 275 26.32 6.33 -6.02
CA TYR A 275 27.02 6.24 -4.75
C TYR A 275 27.08 4.78 -4.28
N ASP A 276 28.00 4.51 -3.35
CA ASP A 276 28.19 3.21 -2.73
C ASP A 276 27.61 3.25 -1.30
N ASP A 277 28.40 3.44 -0.25
CA ASP A 277 27.86 3.35 1.12
C ASP A 277 27.11 4.63 1.58
N LYS A 278 27.67 5.80 1.25
CA LYS A 278 27.19 7.08 1.77
C LYS A 278 27.53 8.25 0.87
N LEU A 279 26.57 9.14 0.70
CA LEU A 279 26.75 10.46 0.08
C LEU A 279 26.24 11.55 1.02
N GLU A 280 27.17 12.39 1.49
CA GLU A 280 26.84 13.61 2.22
C GLU A 280 26.33 14.68 1.25
N LEU A 281 25.13 15.19 1.47
CA LEU A 281 24.49 16.18 0.62
C LEU A 281 24.16 17.43 1.43
N LYS A 282 24.96 18.47 1.23
CA LYS A 282 24.72 19.79 1.83
C LYS A 282 23.90 20.65 0.88
N MET A 283 22.70 21.01 1.31
CA MET A 283 21.81 21.93 0.59
C MET A 283 21.56 23.16 1.47
N GLY A 284 22.42 24.17 1.29
CA GLY A 284 22.43 25.38 2.10
C GLY A 284 22.74 25.09 3.57
N SER A 285 21.81 25.36 4.47
CA SER A 285 21.93 25.04 5.91
C SER A 285 21.57 23.59 6.25
N TRP A 286 21.01 22.83 5.30
CA TRP A 286 20.57 21.45 5.53
C TRP A 286 21.70 20.46 5.24
N ASN A 287 21.96 19.58 6.21
CA ASN A 287 22.87 18.44 6.07
C ASN A 287 22.03 17.15 5.93
N LEU A 288 21.95 16.62 4.71
CA LEU A 288 21.27 15.37 4.41
C LEU A 288 22.29 14.27 4.11
N GLN A 289 21.94 13.02 4.42
CA GLN A 289 22.77 11.86 4.12
C GLN A 289 21.97 10.88 3.28
N ILE A 290 22.48 10.53 2.11
CA ILE A 290 21.98 9.42 1.30
C ILE A 290 22.79 8.20 1.71
N LEU A 291 22.12 7.17 2.23
CA LEU A 291 22.73 6.04 2.91
C LEU A 291 22.31 4.73 2.25
N HIS A 292 23.28 3.84 2.11
CA HIS A 292 23.05 2.41 1.94
C HIS A 292 23.58 1.71 3.21
N LEU A 293 22.68 1.18 4.04
CA LEU A 293 23.03 0.56 5.32
C LEU A 293 23.23 -0.95 5.26
N GLY A 294 23.09 -1.52 4.07
CA GLY A 294 23.05 -2.94 3.79
C GLY A 294 21.85 -3.30 2.92
N PRO A 295 21.82 -4.52 2.36
CA PRO A 295 20.69 -4.98 1.55
C PRO A 295 19.45 -5.16 2.43
N SER A 296 18.29 -4.82 1.88
CA SER A 296 17.00 -4.98 2.54
C SER A 296 15.96 -5.57 1.60
N HIS A 297 14.97 -4.79 1.16
CA HIS A 297 13.99 -5.17 0.15
C HIS A 297 14.64 -5.48 -1.21
N SER A 298 15.67 -4.74 -1.57
CA SER A 298 16.55 -4.92 -2.71
C SER A 298 18.02 -4.79 -2.28
N HIS A 299 18.95 -5.21 -3.14
CA HIS A 299 20.38 -5.13 -2.84
C HIS A 299 20.89 -3.69 -2.69
N GLY A 300 20.32 -2.74 -3.42
CA GLY A 300 20.76 -1.34 -3.44
C GLY A 300 19.81 -0.35 -2.78
N ASP A 301 19.03 -0.79 -1.79
CA ASP A 301 18.09 0.10 -1.11
C ASP A 301 18.80 1.32 -0.51
N THR A 302 18.18 2.47 -0.72
CA THR A 302 18.69 3.78 -0.33
C THR A 302 17.76 4.44 0.68
N MET A 303 18.34 4.99 1.74
CA MET A 303 17.63 5.82 2.72
C MET A 303 18.14 7.26 2.66
N VAL A 304 17.27 8.23 2.95
CA VAL A 304 17.66 9.63 3.13
C VAL A 304 17.50 10.01 4.60
N TRP A 305 18.63 10.28 5.26
CA TRP A 305 18.73 10.58 6.68
C TRP A 305 18.96 12.07 6.94
N LEU A 306 18.15 12.64 7.82
CA LEU A 306 18.24 14.02 8.29
C LEU A 306 18.61 14.02 9.78
N PRO A 307 19.91 13.96 10.14
CA PRO A 307 20.36 13.76 11.52
C PRO A 307 19.86 14.83 12.48
N GLU A 308 19.89 16.10 12.08
CA GLU A 308 19.45 17.22 12.91
C GLU A 308 17.94 17.21 13.20
N LYS A 309 17.17 16.52 12.36
CA LYS A 309 15.72 16.34 12.51
C LYS A 309 15.34 14.99 13.11
N LYS A 310 16.33 14.10 13.31
CA LYS A 310 16.13 12.69 13.65
C LYS A 310 15.04 12.04 12.78
N LEU A 311 15.04 12.34 11.49
CA LEU A 311 14.05 11.84 10.53
C LEU A 311 14.75 11.06 9.42
N VAL A 312 14.25 9.85 9.14
CA VAL A 312 14.69 9.04 8.00
C VAL A 312 13.55 8.82 7.02
N ILE A 313 13.80 9.09 5.73
CA ILE A 313 13.00 8.57 4.62
C ILE A 313 13.64 7.23 4.27
N ALA A 314 13.04 6.15 4.75
CA ALA A 314 13.66 4.82 4.77
C ALA A 314 13.52 4.07 3.44
N GLY A 315 12.59 4.50 2.59
CA GLY A 315 12.15 3.72 1.44
C GLY A 315 11.71 2.31 1.84
N ASP A 316 11.82 1.37 0.93
CA ASP A 316 11.41 -0.02 1.16
C ASP A 316 12.28 -0.79 2.17
N THR A 317 13.22 -0.15 2.84
CA THR A 317 13.83 -0.73 4.05
C THR A 317 12.80 -1.01 5.14
N ALA A 318 11.75 -0.19 5.20
CA ALA A 318 10.74 -0.20 6.25
C ALA A 318 9.32 -0.06 5.68
N PHE A 319 8.38 -0.79 6.27
CA PHE A 319 6.97 -0.84 5.89
C PHE A 319 6.05 -0.54 7.08
N HIS A 320 4.92 0.13 6.79
CA HIS A 320 3.88 0.44 7.76
C HIS A 320 2.50 0.15 7.14
N ILE A 321 1.59 -0.48 7.90
CA ILE A 321 0.21 -0.85 7.51
C ILE A 321 0.12 -1.91 6.40
N ARG A 322 1.09 -1.96 5.48
CA ARG A 322 1.16 -2.91 4.36
C ARG A 322 2.17 -4.03 4.66
N MET A 323 1.80 -5.26 4.32
CA MET A 323 2.72 -6.39 4.32
C MET A 323 3.77 -6.19 3.22
N LEU A 324 5.04 -6.32 3.59
CA LEU A 324 6.14 -6.19 2.64
C LEU A 324 6.16 -7.34 1.62
N PRO A 325 6.41 -7.08 0.33
CA PRO A 325 6.74 -8.12 -0.62
C PRO A 325 8.19 -8.57 -0.42
N ILE A 326 8.41 -9.88 -0.39
CA ILE A 326 9.74 -10.49 -0.49
C ILE A 326 9.89 -10.93 -1.92
N PHE A 327 10.89 -10.50 -2.69
CA PHE A 327 11.11 -10.96 -4.07
C PHE A 327 12.08 -12.15 -4.13
N GLU A 328 12.36 -12.65 -5.33
CA GLU A 328 13.27 -13.79 -5.52
C GLU A 328 14.73 -13.45 -5.17
N ASP A 329 15.11 -12.19 -5.39
CA ASP A 329 16.42 -11.62 -5.07
C ASP A 329 16.49 -10.94 -3.68
N THR A 330 15.39 -10.94 -2.92
CA THR A 330 15.39 -10.37 -1.56
C THR A 330 16.09 -11.30 -0.57
N ASP A 331 17.22 -10.84 -0.02
CA ASP A 331 17.94 -11.53 1.06
C ASP A 331 17.34 -11.19 2.42
N THR A 332 16.39 -12.00 2.87
CA THR A 332 15.67 -11.76 4.14
C THR A 332 16.53 -11.93 5.38
N ALA A 333 17.62 -12.71 5.32
CA ALA A 333 18.56 -12.84 6.42
C ALA A 333 19.33 -11.53 6.61
N LYS A 334 19.93 -11.03 5.52
CA LYS A 334 20.65 -9.76 5.56
C LYS A 334 19.74 -8.56 5.81
N TRP A 335 18.49 -8.58 5.36
CA TRP A 335 17.55 -7.52 5.72
C TRP A 335 17.34 -7.43 7.24
N VAL A 336 17.27 -8.57 7.93
CA VAL A 336 17.19 -8.60 9.41
C VAL A 336 18.49 -8.06 10.03
N GLU A 337 19.66 -8.36 9.46
CA GLU A 337 20.96 -7.83 9.92
C GLU A 337 21.09 -6.31 9.69
N THR A 338 20.73 -5.82 8.49
CA THR A 338 20.67 -4.40 8.12
C THR A 338 19.77 -3.60 9.07
N TRP A 339 18.78 -4.25 9.70
CA TRP A 339 17.92 -3.55 10.64
C TRP A 339 18.68 -2.98 11.84
N ASP A 340 19.72 -3.66 12.32
CA ASP A 340 20.46 -3.20 13.50
C ASP A 340 21.19 -1.87 13.22
N THR A 341 21.72 -1.70 12.00
CA THR A 341 22.34 -0.43 11.57
C THR A 341 21.29 0.65 11.27
N PHE A 342 20.14 0.27 10.69
CA PHE A 342 19.00 1.17 10.46
C PHE A 342 18.42 1.72 11.77
N GLU A 343 18.18 0.86 12.77
CA GLU A 343 17.64 1.26 14.07
C GLU A 343 18.65 2.11 14.86
N ALA A 344 19.95 1.85 14.69
CA ALA A 344 21.03 2.63 15.31
C ALA A 344 21.12 4.09 14.83
N LEU A 345 20.44 4.48 13.74
CA LEU A 345 20.29 5.89 13.36
C LEU A 345 19.63 6.72 14.46
N GLY A 346 18.81 6.10 15.31
CA GLY A 346 18.08 6.81 16.37
C GLY A 346 17.01 7.76 15.83
N ALA A 347 16.39 7.42 14.70
CA ALA A 347 15.30 8.18 14.11
C ALA A 347 14.07 8.21 15.03
N GLU A 348 13.55 9.41 15.29
CA GLU A 348 12.27 9.61 15.99
C GLU A 348 11.09 9.54 15.01
N ILE A 349 11.33 9.93 13.74
CA ILE A 349 10.34 9.90 12.67
C ILE A 349 10.87 9.05 11.52
N VAL A 350 10.05 8.11 11.06
CA VAL A 350 10.33 7.26 9.90
C VAL A 350 9.26 7.49 8.85
N ILE A 351 9.67 7.85 7.64
CA ILE A 351 8.83 7.80 6.44
C ILE A 351 9.18 6.49 5.71
N PRO A 352 8.33 5.44 5.79
CA PRO A 352 8.58 4.15 5.14
C PRO A 352 8.40 4.25 3.62
N GLY A 353 8.77 3.22 2.87
CA GLY A 353 8.51 3.14 1.43
C GLY A 353 7.01 3.00 1.14
N HIS A 354 6.30 2.31 2.03
CA HIS A 354 4.84 2.15 1.97
C HIS A 354 4.18 2.40 3.33
N GLY A 355 3.08 3.16 3.32
CA GLY A 355 2.34 3.56 4.52
C GLY A 355 2.66 4.98 4.98
N GLY A 356 1.93 5.48 5.97
CA GLY A 356 2.11 6.85 6.47
C GLY A 356 3.37 7.00 7.35
N PRO A 357 3.86 8.25 7.56
CA PRO A 357 4.93 8.54 8.51
C PRO A 357 4.60 8.02 9.91
N THR A 358 5.61 7.50 10.59
CA THR A 358 5.45 6.80 11.87
C THR A 358 6.76 6.84 12.67
N ASP A 359 6.93 5.94 13.63
CA ASP A 359 8.11 5.79 14.47
C ASP A 359 8.85 4.46 14.21
N MET A 360 10.10 4.39 14.70
CA MET A 360 10.97 3.21 14.55
C MET A 360 10.37 1.94 15.17
N ALA A 361 9.69 2.07 16.32
CA ALA A 361 9.07 0.93 17.00
C ALA A 361 7.95 0.29 16.16
N THR A 362 7.16 1.12 15.47
CA THR A 362 6.07 0.69 14.61
C THR A 362 6.60 -0.02 13.37
N VAL A 363 7.58 0.55 12.66
CA VAL A 363 8.16 -0.13 11.48
C VAL A 363 8.94 -1.38 11.85
N ARG A 364 9.59 -1.43 13.03
CA ARG A 364 10.23 -2.64 13.55
C ARG A 364 9.23 -3.78 13.69
N LYS A 365 8.11 -3.49 14.34
CA LYS A 365 7.04 -4.45 14.58
C LYS A 365 6.46 -5.03 13.28
N TRP A 366 6.33 -4.20 12.24
CA TRP A 366 5.66 -4.60 11.01
C TRP A 366 6.58 -5.01 9.86
N THR A 367 7.88 -4.76 9.99
CA THR A 367 8.90 -5.13 8.98
C THR A 367 9.82 -6.21 9.51
N ARG A 368 10.71 -5.86 10.45
CA ARG A 368 11.70 -6.79 11.00
C ARG A 368 11.04 -7.96 11.72
N ASP A 369 10.09 -7.69 12.61
CA ASP A 369 9.50 -8.76 13.42
C ASP A 369 8.65 -9.70 12.55
N TYR A 370 8.07 -9.22 11.44
CA TYR A 370 7.46 -10.07 10.41
C TYR A 370 8.49 -11.00 9.74
N LEU A 371 9.62 -10.45 9.28
CA LEU A 371 10.69 -11.24 8.66
C LEU A 371 11.25 -12.30 9.63
N VAL A 372 11.51 -11.92 10.87
CA VAL A 372 11.98 -12.83 11.93
C VAL A 372 10.95 -13.92 12.21
N HIS A 373 9.67 -13.56 12.35
CA HIS A 373 8.58 -14.52 12.57
C HIS A 373 8.48 -15.51 11.41
N LEU A 374 8.44 -15.00 10.17
CA LEU A 374 8.31 -15.84 8.98
C LEU A 374 9.50 -16.80 8.84
N ARG A 375 10.73 -16.30 8.94
CA ARG A 375 11.95 -17.13 8.90
C ARG A 375 11.95 -18.19 10.00
N ALA A 376 11.52 -17.85 11.22
CA ALA A 376 11.44 -18.83 12.31
C ALA A 376 10.43 -19.95 12.00
N LYS A 377 9.25 -19.61 11.46
CA LYS A 377 8.25 -20.60 11.05
C LYS A 377 8.71 -21.47 9.89
N ILE A 378 9.41 -20.90 8.92
CA ILE A 378 9.98 -21.66 7.82
C ILE A 378 11.12 -22.56 8.29
N ALA A 379 11.96 -22.12 9.22
CA ALA A 379 13.00 -22.96 9.82
C ALA A 379 12.42 -24.21 10.51
N GLU A 380 11.26 -24.10 11.16
CA GLU A 380 10.54 -25.26 11.74
C GLU A 380 10.19 -26.27 10.64
N VAL A 381 9.68 -25.81 9.49
CA VAL A 381 9.32 -26.66 8.33
C VAL A 381 10.56 -27.33 7.73
N VAL A 382 11.62 -26.57 7.44
CA VAL A 382 12.87 -27.09 6.86
C VAL A 382 13.50 -28.13 7.77
N LYS A 383 13.59 -27.86 9.08
CA LYS A 383 14.15 -28.80 10.07
C LYS A 383 13.36 -30.10 10.16
N ALA A 384 12.05 -30.05 9.92
CA ALA A 384 11.18 -31.23 9.89
C ALA A 384 11.24 -32.01 8.56
N GLY A 385 12.01 -31.54 7.57
CA GLY A 385 12.01 -32.11 6.22
C GLY A 385 10.70 -31.87 5.47
N GLY A 386 10.00 -30.78 5.81
CA GLY A 386 8.72 -30.40 5.21
C GLY A 386 8.87 -29.90 3.78
N SER A 387 7.72 -29.78 3.11
CA SER A 387 7.60 -29.38 1.71
C SER A 387 7.24 -27.90 1.56
N LEU A 388 7.25 -27.41 0.31
CA LEU A 388 6.74 -26.09 -0.04
C LEU A 388 5.24 -25.93 0.31
N ASP A 389 4.46 -27.02 0.27
CA ASP A 389 3.05 -26.98 0.68
C ASP A 389 2.92 -26.76 2.18
N ASP A 390 3.79 -27.36 2.99
CA ASP A 390 3.84 -27.12 4.44
C ASP A 390 4.25 -25.67 4.74
N ALA A 391 5.20 -25.13 3.97
CA ALA A 391 5.61 -23.73 4.06
C ALA A 391 4.45 -22.76 3.77
N TYR A 392 3.56 -23.06 2.82
CA TYR A 392 2.39 -22.22 2.55
C TYR A 392 1.37 -22.17 3.69
N GLN A 393 1.41 -23.14 4.61
CA GLN A 393 0.46 -23.25 5.73
C GLN A 393 1.01 -22.70 7.05
N VAL A 394 2.21 -22.11 7.06
CA VAL A 394 2.77 -21.54 8.30
C VAL A 394 1.89 -20.44 8.85
N ASP A 395 1.75 -20.40 10.17
CA ASP A 395 0.94 -19.41 10.86
C ASP A 395 1.51 -18.00 10.67
N GLN A 396 0.76 -17.16 9.97
CA GLN A 396 1.03 -15.73 9.78
C GLN A 396 -0.11 -14.86 10.34
N SER A 397 -1.00 -15.43 11.18
CA SER A 397 -2.24 -14.79 11.65
C SER A 397 -2.02 -13.40 12.27
N ALA A 398 -0.89 -13.19 12.95
CA ALA A 398 -0.51 -11.90 13.53
C ALA A 398 -0.33 -10.78 12.48
N TYR A 399 -0.14 -11.13 11.21
CA TYR A 399 0.17 -10.19 10.12
C TYR A 399 -0.89 -10.18 9.00
N LEU A 400 -1.89 -11.06 9.04
CA LEU A 400 -2.95 -11.13 8.02
C LEU A 400 -3.90 -9.91 8.01
N HIS A 401 -3.82 -9.05 9.02
CA HIS A 401 -4.55 -7.79 9.06
C HIS A 401 -3.87 -6.67 8.26
N LEU A 402 -2.59 -6.84 7.90
CA LEU A 402 -1.86 -5.86 7.09
C LEU A 402 -2.42 -5.84 5.66
N HIS A 403 -2.35 -4.67 5.03
CA HIS A 403 -2.77 -4.53 3.64
C HIS A 403 -1.90 -5.41 2.73
N THR A 404 -2.48 -5.97 1.67
CA THR A 404 -1.85 -6.91 0.72
C THR A 404 -1.43 -8.26 1.31
N ALA A 405 -1.79 -8.58 2.55
CA ALA A 405 -1.45 -9.87 3.16
C ALA A 405 -2.13 -11.06 2.47
N ASP A 406 -3.33 -10.87 1.95
CA ASP A 406 -4.07 -11.83 1.12
C ASP A 406 -3.32 -12.21 -0.17
N GLU A 407 -2.61 -11.24 -0.76
CA GLU A 407 -1.79 -11.44 -1.95
C GLU A 407 -0.39 -11.98 -1.62
N LEU A 408 0.21 -11.52 -0.51
CA LEU A 408 1.63 -11.69 -0.23
C LEU A 408 1.97 -12.79 0.77
N ALA A 409 1.12 -13.08 1.77
CA ALA A 409 1.51 -13.97 2.86
C ALA A 409 1.95 -15.35 2.37
N ARG A 410 1.19 -15.93 1.43
CA ARG A 410 1.53 -17.24 0.83
C ARG A 410 2.79 -17.17 -0.02
N SER A 411 2.93 -16.15 -0.86
CA SER A 411 4.08 -16.02 -1.77
C SER A 411 5.37 -15.72 -1.01
N ASN A 412 5.31 -14.88 0.02
CA ASN A 412 6.41 -14.61 0.95
C ASN A 412 6.90 -15.89 1.62
N ALA A 413 5.99 -16.71 2.17
CA ALA A 413 6.36 -17.98 2.80
C ALA A 413 7.10 -18.92 1.83
N GLY A 414 6.60 -19.07 0.60
CA GLY A 414 7.25 -19.91 -0.39
C GLY A 414 8.58 -19.36 -0.92
N ARG A 415 8.78 -18.04 -0.90
CA ARG A 415 10.07 -17.41 -1.27
C ARG A 415 11.11 -17.60 -0.17
N VAL A 416 10.72 -17.39 1.09
CA VAL A 416 11.60 -17.63 2.24
C VAL A 416 11.97 -19.11 2.36
N PHE A 417 11.01 -20.03 2.16
CA PHE A 417 11.31 -21.47 2.13
C PHE A 417 12.38 -21.82 1.12
N ARG A 418 12.21 -21.41 -0.15
CA ARG A 418 13.18 -21.69 -1.20
C ARG A 418 14.55 -21.09 -0.95
N ALA A 419 14.62 -19.90 -0.35
CA ALA A 419 15.89 -19.31 0.04
C ALA A 419 16.58 -20.13 1.15
N MET A 420 15.84 -20.51 2.19
CA MET A 420 16.36 -21.22 3.36
C MET A 420 16.68 -22.70 3.09
N GLU A 421 16.20 -23.31 2.00
CA GLU A 421 16.63 -24.66 1.58
C GLU A 421 18.13 -24.74 1.23
N PHE A 422 18.77 -23.59 0.96
CA PHE A 422 20.19 -23.50 0.59
C PHE A 422 21.05 -22.75 1.63
N GLU A 423 20.46 -22.34 2.76
CA GLU A 423 21.16 -21.80 3.94
C GLU A 423 21.59 -22.95 4.86
#